data_AF-A0A929ZK02-F1
#
_entry.id   AF-A0A929ZK02-F1
#
_cell.length_a   1.000
_cell.length_b   1.000
_cell.length_c   1.000
_cell.angle_alpha   90.00
_cell.angle_beta   90.00
_cell.angle_gamma   90.00
#
_symmetry.space_group_name_H-M   'P 1'
#
loop_
_entity.id
_entity.type
_entity.pdbx_description
1 polymer ?
#
loop_
_entity_poly.entity_id
_entity_poly.type
_entity_poly.pdbx_seq_one_letter_code
_entity_poly.pdbx_strand_id
1 'polypeptide(L)'
;MWKFEKEVTKLIQACAEILDKDALFFLINSYTTGFSSIVLDNTLRTMILPDHPNGIVETGEIALPIANRDLLLPCGIYGSWQRK
;
A
#
# COMPACT_ATOMS: atom_id res chain seq x y z
N MET A 1 19.63 -10.74 4.89
CA MET A 1 18.48 -10.56 5.81
C MET A 1 17.64 -9.40 5.27
N TRP A 2 16.33 -9.59 5.10
CA TRP A 2 15.39 -8.60 4.57
C TRP A 2 15.11 -7.47 5.58
N LYS A 3 15.05 -6.21 5.11
CA LYS A 3 14.67 -5.03 5.93
C LYS A 3 13.60 -4.24 5.20
N PHE A 4 12.44 -4.08 5.83
CA PHE A 4 11.25 -3.52 5.18
C PHE A 4 11.55 -2.15 4.56
N GLU A 5 12.17 -1.24 5.31
CA GLU A 5 12.40 0.15 4.89
C GLU A 5 13.35 0.28 3.69
N LYS A 6 14.16 -0.76 3.42
CA LYS A 6 15.13 -0.77 2.31
C LYS A 6 14.63 -1.54 1.09
N GLU A 7 13.77 -2.52 1.31
CA GLU A 7 13.47 -3.52 0.31
C GLU A 7 12.01 -3.52 -0.15
N VAL A 8 11.07 -2.89 0.58
CA VAL A 8 9.63 -2.85 0.22
C VAL A 8 9.39 -2.28 -1.17
N THR A 9 10.13 -1.24 -1.54
CA THR A 9 10.01 -0.61 -2.87
C THR A 9 10.40 -1.58 -3.99
N LYS A 10 11.45 -2.41 -3.79
CA LYS A 10 11.85 -3.44 -4.76
C LYS A 10 10.81 -4.56 -4.84
N LEU A 11 10.20 -4.92 -3.71
CA LEU A 11 9.12 -5.92 -3.69
C LEU A 11 7.91 -5.42 -4.49
N ILE A 12 7.47 -4.18 -4.25
CA ILE A 12 6.33 -3.59 -4.97
C ILE A 12 6.61 -3.56 -6.47
N GLN A 13 7.82 -3.15 -6.87
CA GLN A 13 8.23 -3.17 -8.27
C GLN A 13 8.17 -4.57 -8.89
N ALA A 14 8.74 -5.57 -8.21
CA ALA A 14 8.71 -6.94 -8.69
C ALA A 14 7.27 -7.50 -8.78
N CYS A 15 6.38 -7.10 -7.87
CA CYS A 15 4.98 -7.47 -7.95
C CYS A 15 4.24 -6.74 -9.09
N ALA A 16 4.58 -5.48 -9.38
CA ALA A 16 4.01 -4.73 -10.50
C ALA A 16 4.39 -5.37 -11.85
N GLU A 17 5.64 -5.83 -12.00
CA GLU A 17 6.14 -6.50 -13.21
C GLU A 17 5.41 -7.81 -13.55
N ILE A 18 4.84 -8.48 -12.53
CA ILE A 18 4.07 -9.73 -12.70
C ILE A 18 2.57 -9.53 -12.55
N LEU A 19 2.09 -8.28 -12.41
CA LEU A 19 0.68 -7.99 -12.27
C LEU A 19 -0.01 -8.22 -13.62
N ASP A 20 -1.05 -9.06 -13.62
CA ASP A 20 -1.78 -9.38 -14.84
C ASP A 20 -2.50 -8.13 -15.39
N LYS A 21 -2.58 -7.99 -16.72
CA LYS A 21 -3.28 -6.88 -17.39
C LYS A 21 -4.74 -6.75 -16.95
N ASP A 22 -5.38 -7.87 -16.62
CA ASP A 22 -6.76 -7.97 -16.16
C ASP A 22 -6.88 -8.08 -14.63
N ALA A 23 -5.81 -7.80 -13.88
CA ALA A 23 -5.83 -7.80 -12.42
C ALA A 23 -6.92 -6.87 -11.87
N LEU A 24 -7.62 -7.35 -10.84
CA LEU A 24 -8.69 -6.59 -10.17
C LEU A 24 -8.11 -5.54 -9.22
N PHE A 25 -7.07 -5.90 -8.47
CA PHE A 25 -6.45 -5.02 -7.50
C PHE A 25 -5.03 -5.46 -7.14
N PHE A 26 -4.29 -4.53 -6.54
CA PHE A 26 -3.06 -4.74 -5.80
C PHE A 26 -3.29 -4.20 -4.38
N LEU A 27 -2.88 -4.96 -3.36
CA LEU A 27 -3.04 -4.55 -1.96
C LEU A 27 -1.75 -4.86 -1.19
N ILE A 28 -1.28 -3.86 -0.46
CA ILE A 28 -0.18 -4.01 0.49
C ILE A 28 -0.59 -3.42 1.83
N ASN A 29 -0.21 -4.13 2.88
CA ASN A 29 -0.39 -3.74 4.26
C ASN A 29 0.95 -3.77 4.99
N SER A 30 1.18 -2.81 5.89
CA SER A 30 2.39 -2.77 6.72
C SER A 30 2.09 -2.35 8.15
N TYR A 31 2.72 -3.06 9.09
CA TYR A 31 2.65 -2.80 10.53
C TYR A 31 3.92 -2.10 11.06
N THR A 32 4.83 -1.66 10.18
CA THR A 32 6.09 -1.04 10.60
C THR A 32 5.88 0.43 10.94
N THR A 33 6.24 0.82 12.17
CA THR A 33 6.28 2.22 12.58
C THR A 33 7.37 2.96 11.81
N GLY A 34 7.03 4.03 11.09
CA GLY A 34 8.00 4.91 10.41
C GLY A 34 7.98 4.91 8.89
N PHE A 35 7.19 4.03 8.26
CA PHE A 35 6.91 4.09 6.82
C PHE A 35 5.55 4.76 6.59
N SER A 36 5.53 5.88 5.86
CA SER A 36 4.32 6.69 5.70
C SER A 36 3.41 6.17 4.59
N SER A 37 2.09 6.27 4.78
CA SER A 37 1.08 6.04 3.76
C SER A 37 1.25 6.94 2.52
N ILE A 38 1.85 8.12 2.66
CA ILE A 38 2.19 9.01 1.54
C ILE A 38 3.32 8.42 0.69
N VAL A 39 4.34 7.83 1.32
CA VAL A 39 5.43 7.13 0.58
C VAL A 39 4.85 5.95 -0.19
N LEU A 40 3.90 5.24 0.42
CA LEU A 40 3.21 4.14 -0.22
C LEU A 40 2.38 4.62 -1.43
N ASP A 41 1.64 5.73 -1.30
CA ASP A 41 0.86 6.31 -2.41
C ASP A 41 1.76 6.67 -3.59
N ASN A 42 2.84 7.40 -3.32
CA ASN A 42 3.82 7.77 -4.35
C ASN A 42 4.44 6.54 -5.02
N THR A 43 4.73 5.50 -4.24
CA THR A 43 5.32 4.26 -4.75
C THR A 43 4.34 3.54 -5.68
N LEU A 44 3.09 3.34 -5.25
CA LEU A 44 2.07 2.67 -6.08
C LEU A 44 1.75 3.47 -7.35
N ARG A 45 1.65 4.80 -7.26
CA ARG A 45 1.46 5.66 -8.44
C ARG A 45 2.62 5.58 -9.43
N THR A 46 3.85 5.50 -8.93
CA THR A 46 5.04 5.46 -9.78
C THR A 46 5.26 4.08 -10.40
N MET A 47 4.85 3.01 -9.72
CA MET A 47 5.15 1.62 -10.13
C MET A 47 3.99 0.91 -10.83
N ILE A 48 2.73 1.21 -10.49
CA ILE A 48 1.57 0.47 -11.01
C ILE A 48 0.83 1.26 -12.10
N LEU A 49 0.64 2.57 -11.94
CA LEU A 49 -0.12 3.36 -12.91
C LEU A 49 0.51 3.45 -14.31
N PRO A 50 1.84 3.36 -14.53
CA PRO A 50 2.38 3.34 -15.89
C PRO A 50 1.83 2.18 -16.73
N ASP A 51 1.68 1.00 -16.14
CA ASP A 51 1.16 -0.20 -16.82
C ASP A 51 -0.36 -0.36 -16.66
N HIS A 52 -0.93 0.22 -15.60
CA HIS A 52 -2.38 0.18 -15.30
C HIS A 52 -2.98 1.58 -15.06
N PRO A 53 -3.00 2.45 -16.08
CA PRO A 53 -3.28 3.88 -15.94
C PRO A 53 -4.72 4.23 -15.55
N ASN A 54 -5.67 3.32 -15.79
CA ASN A 54 -7.09 3.56 -15.53
C ASN A 54 -7.54 3.19 -14.11
N GLY A 55 -6.65 2.61 -13.29
CA GLY A 55 -7.01 2.25 -11.93
C GLY A 55 -6.86 3.39 -10.92
N ILE A 56 -7.37 3.17 -9.72
CA ILE A 56 -7.42 4.13 -8.63
C ILE A 56 -6.46 3.68 -7.53
N VAL A 57 -5.58 4.58 -7.09
CA VAL A 57 -4.70 4.36 -5.93
C VAL A 57 -5.31 5.01 -4.70
N GLU A 58 -5.44 4.23 -3.62
CA GLU A 58 -5.90 4.67 -2.31
C GLU A 58 -4.94 4.19 -1.23
N THR A 59 -4.57 5.07 -0.30
CA THR A 59 -3.72 4.73 0.85
C THR A 59 -4.26 5.36 2.13
N GLY A 60 -3.85 4.80 3.26
CA GLY A 60 -4.23 5.35 4.55
C GLY A 60 -3.68 4.58 5.73
N GLU A 61 -4.16 4.96 6.91
CA GLU A 61 -3.90 4.29 8.18
C GLU A 61 -5.00 3.26 8.45
N ILE A 62 -4.63 2.14 9.05
CA ILE A 62 -5.55 1.17 9.65
C ILE A 62 -5.54 1.45 11.14
N ALA A 63 -6.72 1.63 11.71
CA ALA A 63 -6.88 1.81 13.13
C ALA A 63 -8.06 1.00 13.66
N LEU A 64 -7.94 0.56 14.92
CA LEU A 64 -9.00 -0.13 15.64
C LEU A 64 -9.63 0.81 16.68
N PRO A 65 -10.96 0.90 16.76
CA PRO A 65 -11.62 1.69 17.80
C PRO A 65 -11.38 1.06 19.18
N ILE A 66 -11.03 1.89 20.17
CA ILE A 66 -10.86 1.43 21.55
C ILE A 66 -12.23 1.38 22.22
N ALA A 67 -12.58 0.23 22.80
CA ALA A 67 -13.86 0.05 23.46
C ALA A 67 -14.11 1.13 24.54
N ASN A 68 -15.31 1.70 24.53
CA ASN A 68 -15.78 2.71 25.49
C ASN A 68 -14.93 4.00 25.55
N ARG A 69 -14.20 4.35 24.48
CA ARG A 69 -13.43 5.60 24.37
C ARG A 69 -13.52 6.17 22.95
N ASP A 70 -13.47 7.49 22.83
CA ASP A 70 -13.33 8.17 21.52
C ASP A 70 -11.86 8.25 21.11
N LEU A 71 -11.22 7.09 20.99
CA LEU A 71 -9.81 6.95 20.65
C LEU A 71 -9.61 5.80 19.65
N LEU A 72 -8.65 5.99 18.75
CA LEU A 72 -8.24 5.00 17.75
C LEU A 72 -6.86 4.43 18.10
N LEU A 73 -6.73 3.10 18.08
CA LEU A 73 -5.45 2.39 18.20
C LEU A 73 -4.84 2.24 16.79
N PRO A 74 -3.69 2.86 16.49
CA PRO A 74 -3.03 2.69 15.21
C PRO A 74 -2.56 1.24 15.04
N CYS A 75 -2.85 0.65 13.88
CA CYS A 75 -2.56 -0.74 13.55
C CYS A 75 -1.81 -0.89 12.22
N GLY A 76 -1.26 0.20 11.69
CA GLY A 76 -0.42 0.17 10.49
C GLY A 76 -1.02 0.97 9.34
N ILE A 77 -0.48 0.77 8.14
CA ILE A 77 -0.90 1.45 6.92
C ILE A 77 -1.32 0.45 5.85
N TYR A 78 -2.08 0.95 4.88
CA TYR A 78 -2.37 0.21 3.66
C TYR A 78 -2.16 1.10 2.44
N GLY A 79 -1.94 0.42 1.32
CA GLY A 79 -2.01 1.01 0.00
C GLY A 79 -2.62 0.01 -0.96
N SER A 80 -3.53 0.50 -1.79
CA SER A 80 -4.23 -0.31 -2.77
C SER A 80 -4.26 0.39 -4.11
N TRP A 81 -4.18 -0.40 -5.17
CA TRP A 81 -4.57 0.00 -6.51
C TRP A 81 -5.74 -0.90 -6.92
N GLN A 82 -6.79 -0.34 -7.51
CA GLN A 82 -7.94 -1.10 -7.99
C GLN A 82 -8.26 -0.72 -9.43
N ARG A 83 -8.58 -1.71 -10.25
CA ARG A 83 -9.07 -1.47 -11.61
C ARG A 83 -10.43 -0.79 -11.54
N LYS A 84 -10.61 0.26 -12.34
CA LYS A 84 -11.87 0.98 -12.49
C LYS A 84 -12.87 0.19 -13.34
#